data_AF-A0A0G1JQU4-F1
#
_entry.id   AF-A0A0G1JQU4-F1
#
_cell.length_a   1.000
_cell.length_b   1.000
_cell.length_c   1.000
_cell.angle_alpha   90.00
_cell.angle_beta   90.00
_cell.angle_gamma   90.00
#
_symmetry.space_group_name_H-M   'P 1'
#
loop_
_entity.id
_entity.type
_entity.pdbx_description
1 polymer ?
#
loop_
_entity_poly.entity_id
_entity_poly.type
_entity_poly.pdbx_seq_one_letter_code
_entity_poly.pdbx_strand_id
1 'polypeptide(L)'
;MRALMHGRVSGVENYIRSLLDALFEMDKENQYILFYNSRKKLKPFLPNFDARRIKVVHTRYPNKLLHLLWRFFKWPKIDRLIEKKSGKRIDVLFVPDPRPSPVSASVKKVTTFHDLSFERYPQHFSWKSQLWFKVLYPQQEIKTSTALIAVSEFTKRELVDFYKVNEEKVTVIHEAVPGQM
;
A
#
# COMPACT_ATOMS: atom_id res chain seq x y z
N MET A 1 -4.67 0.87 3.53
CA MET A 1 -5.84 0.51 4.37
C MET A 1 -7.22 0.88 3.79
N ARG A 2 -7.38 1.31 2.53
CA ARG A 2 -8.73 1.61 1.98
C ARG A 2 -9.57 0.34 1.70
N ALA A 3 -8.93 -0.80 1.47
CA ALA A 3 -9.60 -2.10 1.35
C ALA A 3 -10.42 -2.44 2.60
N LEU A 4 -9.94 -2.03 3.78
CA LEU A 4 -10.50 -2.32 5.11
C LEU A 4 -11.78 -1.54 5.47
N MET A 5 -12.46 -0.95 4.48
CA MET A 5 -13.54 0.02 4.71
C MET A 5 -14.92 -0.45 4.27
N HIS A 6 -15.03 -1.59 3.58
CA HIS A 6 -16.28 -1.98 2.93
C HIS A 6 -17.11 -3.01 3.69
N GLY A 7 -16.63 -3.56 4.82
CA GLY A 7 -17.39 -4.55 5.61
C GLY A 7 -17.71 -5.85 4.85
N ARG A 8 -17.23 -5.98 3.61
CA ARG A 8 -17.11 -7.20 2.82
C ARG A 8 -15.64 -7.50 2.79
N VAL A 9 -15.27 -8.63 3.40
CA VAL A 9 -13.89 -9.10 3.48
C VAL A 9 -13.35 -9.28 2.07
N SER A 10 -12.61 -8.29 1.58
CA SER A 10 -11.92 -8.38 0.30
C SER A 10 -10.61 -9.18 0.47
N GLY A 11 -10.10 -9.80 -0.60
CA GLY A 11 -8.84 -10.55 -0.54
C GLY A 11 -7.68 -9.72 0.04
N VAL A 12 -7.55 -8.46 -0.39
CA VAL A 12 -6.56 -7.50 0.11
C VAL A 12 -6.76 -7.17 1.60
N GLU A 13 -7.99 -7.16 2.09
CA GLU A 13 -8.30 -6.91 3.49
C GLU A 13 -7.89 -8.07 4.40
N ASN A 14 -8.19 -9.31 3.98
CA ASN A 14 -7.71 -10.52 4.67
C ASN A 14 -6.19 -10.63 4.65
N TYR A 15 -5.57 -10.32 3.51
CA TYR A 15 -4.12 -10.29 3.35
C TYR A 15 -3.49 -9.32 4.34
N ILE A 16 -3.95 -8.06 4.36
CA ILE A 16 -3.42 -7.04 5.27
C ILE A 16 -3.61 -7.45 6.73
N ARG A 17 -4.75 -8.06 7.09
CA ARG A 17 -4.99 -8.53 8.46
C ARG A 17 -3.97 -9.59 8.87
N SER A 18 -3.91 -10.68 8.10
CA SER A 18 -3.03 -11.82 8.41
C SER A 18 -1.56 -11.38 8.43
N LEU A 19 -1.18 -10.47 7.53
CA LEU A 19 0.15 -9.88 7.50
C LEU A 19 0.44 -9.07 8.77
N LEU A 20 -0.47 -8.19 9.20
CA LEU A 20 -0.26 -7.38 10.40
C LEU A 20 -0.23 -8.23 11.67
N ASP A 21 -1.08 -9.27 11.76
CA ASP A 21 -1.11 -10.20 12.88
C ASP A 21 0.25 -10.90 13.03
N ALA A 22 0.70 -11.57 11.96
CA ALA A 22 1.98 -12.27 11.94
C ALA A 22 3.17 -11.31 12.16
N LEU A 23 3.13 -10.12 11.54
CA LEU A 23 4.20 -9.13 11.67
C LEU A 23 4.34 -8.63 13.11
N PHE A 24 3.23 -8.33 13.79
CA PHE A 24 3.28 -7.84 15.17
C PHE A 24 3.57 -8.95 16.18
N GLU A 25 3.25 -10.20 15.84
CA GLU A 25 3.63 -11.37 16.61
C GLU A 25 5.13 -11.66 16.50
N MET A 26 5.71 -11.61 15.31
CA MET A 26 7.12 -11.91 15.06
C MET A 26 8.06 -10.75 15.43
N ASP A 27 7.72 -9.51 15.05
CA ASP A 27 8.61 -8.37 15.28
C ASP A 27 8.40 -7.71 16.65
N LYS A 28 9.48 -7.64 17.42
CA LYS A 28 9.52 -7.02 18.75
C LYS A 28 10.35 -5.74 18.82
N GLU A 29 11.11 -5.43 17.78
CA GLU A 29 12.09 -4.34 17.80
C GLU A 29 11.55 -3.04 17.19
N ASN A 30 10.71 -3.13 16.16
CA ASN A 30 10.29 -1.96 15.40
C ASN A 30 9.04 -1.28 15.99
N GLN A 31 8.85 -0.03 15.59
CA GLN A 31 7.65 0.75 15.87
C GLN A 31 6.82 0.91 14.61
N TYR A 32 5.52 0.73 14.74
CA TYR A 32 4.62 0.70 13.59
C TYR A 32 3.61 1.84 13.66
N ILE A 33 3.35 2.45 12.51
CA ILE A 33 2.31 3.45 12.36
C ILE A 33 1.32 3.01 11.29
N LEU A 34 0.10 2.72 11.71
CA LEU A 34 -1.00 2.35 10.84
C LEU A 34 -1.69 3.60 10.33
N PHE A 35 -1.45 3.93 9.06
CA PHE A 35 -1.98 5.13 8.41
C PHE A 35 -3.17 4.82 7.50
N TYR A 36 -4.24 5.61 7.65
CA TYR A 36 -5.36 5.60 6.72
C TYR A 36 -6.04 6.97 6.57
N ASN A 37 -6.54 7.25 5.37
CA ASN A 37 -7.31 8.45 5.06
C ASN A 37 -8.76 8.08 4.72
N SER A 38 -9.70 8.47 5.58
CA SER A 38 -11.13 8.15 5.44
C SER A 38 -11.99 9.17 6.18
N ARG A 39 -13.19 9.48 5.68
CA ARG A 39 -14.16 10.28 6.45
C ARG A 39 -14.74 9.50 7.65
N LYS A 40 -14.89 8.18 7.52
CA LYS A 40 -15.37 7.30 8.58
C LYS A 40 -14.19 6.88 9.47
N LYS A 41 -14.38 6.89 10.81
CA LYS A 41 -13.42 6.25 11.73
C LYS A 41 -13.48 4.74 11.49
N LEU A 42 -12.32 4.07 11.51
CA LEU A 42 -12.29 2.61 11.59
C LEU A 42 -12.89 2.22 12.96
N LYS A 43 -13.87 1.31 12.97
CA LYS A 43 -14.28 0.51 14.15
C LYS A 43 -13.64 -0.89 14.01
N PRO A 44 -13.52 -1.68 15.10
CA PRO A 44 -12.27 -2.23 15.63
C PRO A 44 -11.66 -3.36 14.75
N PHE A 45 -11.24 -3.03 13.54
CA PHE A 45 -10.64 -4.00 12.60
C PHE A 45 -9.16 -4.29 12.90
N LEU A 46 -8.59 -3.63 13.89
CA LEU A 46 -7.18 -3.83 14.21
C LEU A 46 -7.05 -4.97 15.22
N PRO A 47 -6.06 -5.87 15.06
CA PRO A 47 -5.79 -6.90 16.06
C PRO A 47 -5.50 -6.30 17.43
N ASN A 48 -5.51 -7.12 18.48
CA ASN A 48 -4.97 -6.67 19.76
C ASN A 48 -3.48 -6.40 19.60
N PHE A 49 -3.07 -5.15 19.74
CA PHE A 49 -1.68 -4.72 19.57
C PHE A 49 -1.16 -3.94 20.77
N ASP A 50 0.15 -4.00 21.01
CA ASP A 50 0.79 -3.17 22.04
C ASP A 50 0.77 -1.69 21.61
N ALA A 51 -0.09 -0.91 22.25
CA ALA A 51 -0.27 0.52 21.98
C ALA A 51 1.00 1.36 22.20
N ARG A 52 2.02 0.85 22.89
CA ARG A 52 3.32 1.53 23.02
C ARG A 52 4.12 1.51 21.72
N ARG A 53 4.00 0.43 20.95
CA ARG A 53 4.76 0.21 19.70
C ARG A 53 3.94 0.54 18.46
N ILE A 54 2.63 0.33 18.51
CA ILE A 54 1.73 0.49 17.37
C ILE A 54 0.83 1.71 17.58
N LYS A 55 0.98 2.71 16.71
CA LYS A 55 0.18 3.94 16.71
C LYS A 55 -0.69 4.02 15.48
N VAL A 56 -1.93 4.45 15.66
CA VAL A 56 -2.88 4.61 14.55
C VAL A 56 -2.99 6.08 14.18
N VAL A 57 -2.73 6.42 12.92
CA VAL A 57 -2.86 7.79 12.40
C VAL A 57 -3.99 7.86 11.39
N HIS A 58 -5.03 8.60 11.76
CA HIS A 58 -6.22 8.83 10.94
C HIS A 58 -6.21 10.23 10.32
N THR A 59 -6.48 10.31 9.01
CA THR A 59 -6.73 11.57 8.31
C THR A 59 -8.08 11.57 7.58
N ARG A 60 -8.62 12.76 7.29
CA ARG A 60 -9.95 12.96 6.68
C ARG A 60 -9.89 13.84 5.42
N TYR A 61 -8.72 13.94 4.79
CA TYR A 61 -8.55 14.78 3.61
C TYR A 61 -9.42 14.27 2.45
N PRO A 62 -10.02 15.16 1.64
CA PRO A 62 -10.77 14.74 0.47
C PRO A 62 -9.87 13.95 -0.50
N ASN A 63 -10.16 12.68 -0.73
CA ASN A 63 -9.35 11.82 -1.60
C ASN A 63 -9.17 12.44 -3.00
N LYS A 64 -10.24 13.02 -3.58
CA LYS A 64 -10.17 13.68 -4.90
C LYS A 64 -9.11 14.78 -4.93
N LEU A 65 -9.02 15.58 -3.86
CA LEU A 65 -8.03 16.64 -3.74
C LEU A 65 -6.63 16.08 -3.58
N LEU A 66 -6.44 15.07 -2.72
CA LEU A 66 -5.13 14.42 -2.56
C LEU A 66 -4.65 13.79 -3.86
N HIS A 67 -5.52 13.07 -4.58
CA HIS A 67 -5.18 12.49 -5.89
C HIS A 67 -4.78 13.56 -6.90
N LEU A 68 -5.48 14.70 -6.92
CA LEU A 68 -5.15 15.83 -7.79
C LEU A 68 -3.77 16.42 -7.45
N LEU A 69 -3.51 16.65 -6.16
CA LEU A 69 -2.25 17.23 -5.70
C LEU A 69 -1.08 16.27 -5.87
N TRP A 70 -1.28 14.98 -5.63
CA TRP A 70 -0.26 13.96 -5.86
C TRP A 70 0.06 13.78 -7.34
N ARG A 71 -0.95 13.88 -8.21
CA ARG A 71 -0.77 13.86 -9.67
C ARG A 71 0.14 14.99 -10.15
N PHE A 72 -0.16 16.22 -9.75
CA PHE A 72 0.51 17.39 -10.33
C PHE A 72 1.72 17.88 -9.54
N PHE A 73 1.68 17.77 -8.21
CA PHE A 73 2.65 18.40 -7.32
C PHE A 73 3.42 17.40 -6.44
N LYS A 74 3.08 16.11 -6.47
CA LYS A 74 3.66 15.08 -5.58
C LYS A 74 3.63 15.48 -4.10
N TRP A 75 2.58 16.23 -3.73
CA TRP A 75 2.41 16.84 -2.41
C TRP A 75 0.95 16.68 -1.94
N PRO A 76 0.65 16.56 -0.64
CA PRO A 76 1.59 16.46 0.48
C PRO A 76 2.32 15.12 0.51
N LYS A 77 3.56 15.13 1.01
CA LYS A 77 4.33 13.92 1.29
C LYS A 77 3.67 13.15 2.43
N ILE A 78 3.42 11.86 2.22
CA ILE A 78 2.67 11.03 3.18
C ILE A 78 3.44 10.89 4.50
N ASP A 79 4.75 10.69 4.44
CA ASP A 79 5.63 10.65 5.61
C ASP A 79 5.46 11.91 6.46
N ARG A 80 5.72 13.11 5.92
CA ARG A 80 5.54 14.38 6.64
C ARG A 80 4.15 14.55 7.26
N LEU A 81 3.11 14.08 6.56
CA LEU A 81 1.74 14.14 7.08
C LEU A 81 1.55 13.23 8.30
N ILE A 82 2.13 12.03 8.26
CA ILE A 82 2.13 11.08 9.36
C ILE A 82 3.01 11.60 10.51
N GLU A 83 4.21 12.10 10.23
CA GLU A 83 5.13 12.66 11.22
C GLU A 83 4.49 13.81 11.99
N LYS A 84 3.84 14.76 11.29
CA LYS A 84 3.14 15.89 11.93
C LYS A 84 2.04 15.45 12.90
N LYS A 85 1.39 14.30 12.66
CA LYS A 85 0.31 13.78 13.52
C LYS A 85 0.80 12.81 14.59
N SER A 86 1.85 12.06 14.30
CA SER A 86 2.37 11.02 15.18
C SER A 86 3.46 11.52 16.11
N GLY A 87 4.18 12.58 15.75
CA GLY A 87 5.39 13.05 16.42
C GLY A 87 6.60 12.12 16.23
N LYS A 88 6.49 11.12 15.34
CA LYS A 88 7.53 10.13 15.08
C LYS A 88 7.99 10.24 13.63
N ARG A 89 9.30 10.13 13.40
CA ARG A 89 9.91 10.10 12.07
C ARG A 89 9.57 8.78 11.36
N ILE A 90 9.44 8.82 10.04
CA ILE A 90 9.19 7.63 9.22
C ILE A 90 10.47 7.25 8.46
N ASP A 91 10.98 6.04 8.70
CA ASP A 91 12.15 5.51 7.97
C ASP A 91 11.73 4.67 6.75
N VAL A 92 10.65 3.90 6.90
CA VAL A 92 10.10 3.02 5.86
C VAL A 92 8.60 3.22 5.73
N LEU A 93 8.13 3.38 4.48
CA LEU A 93 6.70 3.32 4.14
C LEU A 93 6.40 2.01 3.42
N PHE A 94 5.57 1.18 4.04
CA PHE A 94 5.01 -0.01 3.42
C PHE A 94 3.63 0.27 2.81
N VAL A 95 3.48 -0.04 1.53
CA VAL A 95 2.28 0.19 0.72
C VAL A 95 1.78 -1.17 0.26
N PRO A 96 0.83 -1.80 0.97
CA PRO A 96 0.39 -3.17 0.69
C PRO A 96 -0.45 -3.30 -0.59
N ASP A 97 -0.76 -2.19 -1.27
CA ASP A 97 -1.56 -2.17 -2.48
C ASP A 97 -1.25 -0.86 -3.22
N PRO A 98 -0.88 -0.93 -4.52
CA PRO A 98 -0.22 0.15 -5.24
C PRO A 98 -1.16 1.34 -5.37
N ARG A 99 -0.84 2.41 -4.64
CA ARG A 99 -1.60 3.65 -4.65
C ARG A 99 -0.64 4.83 -4.63
N PRO A 100 -1.04 5.98 -5.21
CA PRO A 100 -0.22 7.18 -5.20
C PRO A 100 0.21 7.51 -3.77
N SER A 101 1.51 7.40 -3.53
CA SER A 101 2.09 7.53 -2.20
C SER A 101 3.42 8.29 -2.28
N PRO A 102 3.36 9.62 -2.52
CA PRO A 102 4.58 10.41 -2.60
C PRO A 102 5.22 10.48 -1.21
N VAL A 103 6.47 10.05 -1.14
CA VAL A 103 7.30 10.12 0.07
C VAL A 103 8.49 11.05 -0.11
N SER A 104 9.06 11.53 1.00
CA SER A 104 10.34 12.25 1.02
C SER A 104 11.48 11.31 0.63
N ALA A 105 12.56 11.85 0.06
CA ALA A 105 13.68 11.07 -0.44
C ALA A 105 14.43 10.27 0.65
N SER A 106 14.34 10.70 1.91
CA SER A 106 14.93 10.01 3.07
C SER A 106 14.17 8.76 3.50
N VAL A 107 12.96 8.52 2.95
CA VAL A 107 12.09 7.42 3.35
C VAL A 107 12.16 6.31 2.32
N LYS A 108 12.49 5.09 2.75
CA LYS A 108 12.45 3.92 1.88
C LYS A 108 11.00 3.51 1.66
N LYS A 109 10.60 3.28 0.41
CA LYS A 109 9.23 2.84 0.10
C LYS A 109 9.22 1.41 -0.42
N VAL A 110 8.34 0.57 0.13
CA VAL A 110 8.12 -0.81 -0.31
C VAL A 110 6.67 -0.94 -0.75
N THR A 111 6.44 -1.38 -1.98
CA THR A 111 5.09 -1.50 -2.55
C THR A 111 4.81 -2.94 -2.96
N THR A 112 3.67 -3.48 -2.54
CA THR A 112 3.18 -4.80 -2.96
C THR A 112 2.31 -4.68 -4.20
N PHE A 113 2.50 -5.57 -5.16
CA PHE A 113 1.70 -5.73 -6.37
C PHE A 113 1.02 -7.10 -6.33
N HIS A 114 -0.31 -7.08 -6.43
CA HIS A 114 -1.14 -8.29 -6.40
C HIS A 114 -1.35 -8.84 -7.82
N ASP A 115 -1.80 -8.00 -8.74
CA ASP A 115 -1.98 -8.36 -10.14
C ASP A 115 -1.72 -7.15 -11.06
N LEU A 116 -1.38 -7.45 -12.33
CA LEU A 116 -1.29 -6.47 -13.42
C LEU A 116 -2.26 -6.82 -14.54
N SER A 117 -3.39 -7.43 -14.18
CA SER A 117 -4.41 -7.93 -15.13
C SER A 117 -4.93 -6.84 -16.07
N PHE A 118 -4.95 -5.59 -15.60
CA PHE A 118 -5.35 -4.42 -16.38
C PHE A 118 -4.37 -4.03 -17.50
N GLU A 119 -3.08 -4.35 -17.37
CA GLU A 119 -2.10 -4.16 -18.46
C GLU A 119 -2.24 -5.26 -19.52
N ARG A 120 -2.47 -6.50 -19.07
CA ARG A 120 -2.53 -7.65 -19.97
C ARG A 120 -3.85 -7.74 -20.74
N TYR A 121 -4.96 -7.43 -20.08
CA TYR A 121 -6.30 -7.54 -20.65
C TYR A 121 -7.13 -6.26 -20.53
N PRO A 122 -6.65 -5.12 -21.07
CA PRO A 122 -7.36 -3.85 -20.96
C PRO A 122 -8.80 -3.93 -21.48
N GLN A 123 -9.08 -4.76 -22.49
CA GLN A 123 -10.41 -4.97 -23.07
C GLN A 123 -11.46 -5.47 -22.08
N HIS A 124 -11.07 -6.12 -20.98
CA HIS A 124 -12.00 -6.59 -19.95
C HIS A 124 -12.35 -5.51 -18.92
N PHE A 125 -11.71 -4.34 -19.01
CA PHE A 125 -11.96 -3.22 -18.12
C PHE A 125 -12.71 -2.11 -18.86
N SER A 126 -13.66 -1.46 -18.16
CA SER A 126 -14.33 -0.28 -18.71
C SER A 126 -13.33 0.84 -18.98
N TRP A 127 -13.61 1.69 -19.96
CA TRP A 127 -12.76 2.84 -20.30
C TRP A 127 -12.44 3.74 -19.09
N LYS A 128 -13.38 3.87 -18.14
CA LYS A 128 -13.17 4.59 -16.87
C LYS A 128 -12.15 3.89 -15.98
N SER A 129 -12.20 2.57 -15.91
CA SER A 129 -11.27 1.76 -15.12
C SER A 129 -9.89 1.74 -15.77
N GLN A 130 -9.82 1.59 -17.10
CA GLN A 130 -8.56 1.71 -17.85
C GLN A 130 -7.94 3.10 -17.66
N LEU A 131 -8.72 4.17 -17.75
CA LEU A 131 -8.24 5.52 -17.48
C LEU A 131 -7.80 5.64 -16.02
N TRP A 132 -8.54 5.07 -15.08
CA TRP A 132 -8.15 5.06 -13.67
C TRP A 132 -6.84 4.30 -13.42
N PHE A 133 -6.62 3.16 -14.07
CA PHE A 133 -5.37 2.37 -13.99
C PHE A 133 -4.19 3.05 -14.68
N LYS A 134 -4.41 3.63 -15.87
CA LYS A 134 -3.43 4.50 -16.55
C LYS A 134 -3.08 5.72 -15.69
N VAL A 135 -4.07 6.27 -14.97
CA VAL A 135 -3.91 7.40 -14.04
C VAL A 135 -3.42 6.96 -12.67
N LEU A 136 -3.46 5.67 -12.31
CA LEU A 136 -3.07 5.18 -10.98
C LEU A 136 -1.56 5.09 -10.78
N TYR A 137 -0.79 5.44 -11.79
CA TYR A 137 0.67 5.50 -11.74
C TYR A 137 1.36 4.23 -11.20
N PRO A 138 0.98 3.00 -11.57
CA PRO A 138 1.79 1.83 -11.26
C PRO A 138 3.26 2.08 -11.65
N GLN A 139 3.50 2.73 -12.79
CA GLN A 139 4.83 3.22 -13.21
C GLN A 139 5.51 4.15 -12.20
N GLN A 140 4.80 5.11 -11.62
CA GLN A 140 5.41 6.02 -10.66
C GLN A 140 5.63 5.35 -9.31
N GLU A 141 4.73 4.48 -8.87
CA GLU A 141 4.92 3.68 -7.66
C GLU A 141 6.10 2.73 -7.84
N ILE A 142 6.23 2.06 -8.98
CA ILE A 142 7.40 1.27 -9.38
C ILE A 142 8.67 2.12 -9.34
N LYS A 143 8.66 3.30 -9.96
CA LYS A 143 9.84 4.18 -10.04
C LYS A 143 10.27 4.71 -8.66
N THR A 144 9.31 5.09 -7.82
CA THR A 144 9.57 5.76 -6.54
C THR A 144 9.68 4.81 -5.35
N SER A 145 9.33 3.54 -5.51
CA SER A 145 9.59 2.52 -4.49
C SER A 145 11.07 2.14 -4.50
N THR A 146 11.63 1.92 -3.33
CA THR A 146 12.97 1.36 -3.13
C THR A 146 12.97 -0.14 -3.47
N ALA A 147 11.95 -0.87 -3.01
CA ALA A 147 11.76 -2.29 -3.30
C ALA A 147 10.30 -2.59 -3.65
N LEU A 148 10.09 -3.66 -4.39
CA LEU A 148 8.78 -4.12 -4.83
C LEU A 148 8.55 -5.55 -4.35
N ILE A 149 7.34 -5.82 -3.88
CA ILE A 149 6.90 -7.16 -3.53
C ILE A 149 5.92 -7.62 -4.60
N ALA A 150 6.18 -8.77 -5.21
CA ALA A 150 5.25 -9.47 -6.08
C ALA A 150 4.67 -10.67 -5.33
N VAL A 151 3.35 -10.87 -5.40
CA VAL A 151 2.71 -11.99 -4.68
C VAL A 151 2.90 -13.36 -5.34
N SER A 152 3.47 -13.37 -6.55
CA SER A 152 3.77 -14.59 -7.28
C SER A 152 4.89 -14.36 -8.29
N GLU A 153 5.52 -15.45 -8.75
CA GLU A 153 6.46 -15.42 -9.88
C GLU A 153 5.80 -14.89 -11.15
N PHE A 154 4.52 -15.17 -11.35
CA PHE A 154 3.76 -14.62 -12.47
C PHE A 154 3.68 -13.09 -12.39
N THR A 155 3.29 -12.54 -11.24
CA THR A 155 3.23 -11.08 -11.03
C THR A 155 4.61 -10.43 -11.16
N LYS A 156 5.69 -11.11 -10.73
CA LYS A 156 7.07 -10.63 -10.94
C LYS A 156 7.41 -10.55 -12.43
N ARG A 157 7.11 -11.60 -13.20
CA ARG A 157 7.33 -11.59 -14.66
C ARG A 157 6.53 -10.48 -15.33
N GLU A 158 5.27 -10.28 -14.97
CA GLU A 158 4.47 -9.19 -15.53
C GLU A 158 5.06 -7.80 -15.21
N LEU A 159 5.59 -7.58 -14.01
CA LEU A 159 6.27 -6.32 -13.66
C LEU A 159 7.50 -6.08 -14.56
N VAL A 160 8.29 -7.12 -14.81
CA VAL A 160 9.48 -7.05 -15.67
C VAL A 160 9.07 -6.85 -17.13
N ASP A 161 8.07 -7.59 -17.61
CA ASP A 161 7.65 -7.59 -19.00
C ASP A 161 7.00 -6.26 -19.41
N PHE A 162 6.02 -5.78 -18.63
CA PHE A 162 5.25 -4.57 -18.94
C PHE A 162 5.99 -3.28 -18.56
N TYR A 163 6.72 -3.27 -17.46
CA TYR A 163 7.33 -2.04 -16.92
C TYR A 163 8.85 -2.03 -16.93
N LYS A 164 9.50 -3.09 -17.43
CA LYS A 164 10.97 -3.20 -17.54
C LYS A 164 11.69 -2.93 -16.22
N VAL A 165 11.10 -3.43 -15.14
CA VAL A 165 11.67 -3.31 -13.79
C VAL A 165 12.89 -4.21 -13.67
N ASN A 166 13.96 -3.72 -13.03
CA ASN A 166 15.09 -4.59 -12.65
C ASN A 166 14.58 -5.70 -11.71
N GLU A 167 14.82 -6.96 -12.07
CA GLU A 167 14.42 -8.13 -11.29
C GLU A 167 14.91 -8.10 -9.85
N GLU A 168 16.10 -7.55 -9.59
CA GLU A 168 16.69 -7.42 -8.25
C GLU A 168 15.86 -6.50 -7.33
N LYS A 169 15.06 -5.61 -7.94
CA LYS A 169 14.14 -4.72 -7.21
C LYS A 169 12.88 -5.45 -6.76
N VAL A 170 12.57 -6.61 -7.34
CA VAL A 170 11.32 -7.34 -7.13
C VAL A 170 11.58 -8.62 -6.33
N THR A 171 11.08 -8.64 -5.10
CA THR A 171 11.09 -9.83 -4.25
C THR A 171 9.73 -10.52 -4.34
N VAL A 172 9.71 -11.83 -4.56
CA VAL A 172 8.47 -12.62 -4.53
C VAL A 172 8.17 -13.02 -3.09
N ILE A 173 7.00 -12.66 -2.60
CA ILE A 173 6.48 -13.07 -1.29
C ILE A 173 5.04 -13.54 -1.51
N HIS A 174 4.83 -14.85 -1.42
CA HIS A 174 3.52 -15.44 -1.65
C HIS A 174 2.48 -14.93 -0.64
N GLU A 175 1.25 -14.71 -1.12
CA GLU A 175 0.14 -14.44 -0.22
C GLU A 175 -0.13 -15.65 0.67
N ALA A 176 -0.15 -15.41 1.97
CA ALA A 176 -0.59 -16.43 2.92
C ALA A 176 -2.11 -16.61 2.82
N VAL A 177 -2.54 -17.85 2.63
CA VAL A 177 -3.95 -18.22 2.83
C VAL A 177 -4.23 -18.05 4.34
N PRO A 178 -5.38 -17.47 4.74
CA PRO A 178 -5.76 -17.45 6.14
C PRO A 178 -5.73 -18.89 6.66
N GLY A 179 -4.94 -19.17 7.71
CA GLY A 179 -5.00 -20.45 8.38
C GLY A 179 -6.46 -20.74 8.75
N GLN A 180 -6.96 -21.93 8.41
CA GLN A 180 -8.26 -22.37 8.87
C GLN A 180 -8.21 -22.34 10.41
N MET A 181 -8.87 -21.36 11.01
CA MET A 181 -9.21 -21.35 12.44
C MET A 181 -10.36 -22.30 12.68
#